data_AF-A0AAF0EE41-F1
#
_entry.id   AF-A0AAF0EE41-F1
#
_cell.length_a   1.000
_cell.length_b   1.000
_cell.length_c   1.000
_cell.angle_alpha   90.00
_cell.angle_beta   90.00
_cell.angle_gamma   90.00
#
_symmetry.space_group_name_H-M   'P 1'
#
loop_
_entity.id
_entity.type
_entity.pdbx_description
1 polymer ?
#
loop_
_entity_poly.entity_id
_entity_poly.type
_entity_poly.pdbx_seq_one_letter_code
_entity_poly.pdbx_strand_id
1 'polypeptide(L)'
;MVLYLIGLGLADEEDITLKGLRAVQSCSKEALYGQPVILAHRETVELEADDILQAAHEGNVAFLVVGDPLSATTHSDLILRARHYQAPGASAPTPVPVKIIHNASITTALGSSGLAGYNFGQTVSIPFWTDDWRPDSWLARIGENMSLGLHTLCLSDIKVREQSMEDMSRGILRYQPPRYMLLPQLISQLLTAAREHKVDFLDPERTLAVALCRMGADESPTRRGELVRAGTLADMLACTEPDEAQRQQDEQDDEAFEEANPTVSEKEMEARREARRVQRAIAYWGEPLHSLVLVGHQLHPMEVEYGQSLALPGSRWAEVARDVYGVH
;
A
#
# COMPACT_ATOMS: atom_id res chain seq x y z
N MET A 1 8.14 0.57 33.57
CA MET A 1 8.69 0.05 32.31
C MET A 1 7.52 -0.09 31.36
N VAL A 2 7.68 0.34 30.11
CA VAL A 2 6.57 0.61 29.18
C VAL A 2 6.98 0.21 27.77
N LEU A 3 6.09 -0.47 27.05
CA LEU A 3 6.18 -0.64 25.61
C LEU A 3 5.44 0.51 24.92
N TYR A 4 6.16 1.35 24.18
CA TYR A 4 5.59 2.39 23.35
C TYR A 4 5.34 1.86 21.94
N LEU A 5 4.11 1.88 21.46
CA LEU A 5 3.79 1.67 20.03
C LEU A 5 3.66 3.04 19.38
N ILE A 6 4.55 3.37 18.45
CA ILE A 6 4.70 4.74 17.93
C ILE A 6 4.52 4.73 16.41
N GLY A 7 3.54 5.49 15.93
CA GLY A 7 3.37 5.77 14.52
C GLY A 7 4.43 6.74 14.01
N LEU A 8 5.11 6.38 12.93
CA LEU A 8 6.11 7.22 12.26
C LEU A 8 5.48 8.21 11.28
N GLY A 9 4.22 7.99 10.87
CA GLY A 9 3.60 8.77 9.79
C GLY A 9 3.94 8.19 8.41
N LEU A 10 3.79 8.97 7.35
CA LEU A 10 3.52 8.41 6.02
C LEU A 10 4.71 8.41 5.06
N ALA A 11 5.62 9.36 5.18
CA ALA A 11 6.65 9.61 4.18
C ALA A 11 8.07 9.45 4.71
N ASP A 12 8.45 10.24 5.72
CA ASP A 12 9.83 10.33 6.19
C ASP A 12 9.95 10.48 7.71
N GLU A 13 11.18 10.65 8.20
CA GLU A 13 11.47 10.75 9.63
C GLU A 13 10.89 12.00 10.31
N GLU A 14 10.51 13.03 9.56
CA GLU A 14 9.95 14.27 10.11
C GLU A 14 8.45 14.15 10.42
N ASP A 15 7.77 13.17 9.83
CA ASP A 15 6.36 12.89 10.09
C ASP A 15 6.10 12.35 11.50
N ILE A 16 7.13 11.90 12.21
CA ILE A 16 6.96 11.42 13.59
C ILE A 16 6.44 12.55 14.48
N THR A 17 5.36 12.29 15.22
CA THR A 17 4.86 13.29 16.15
C THR A 17 5.93 13.66 17.18
N LEU A 18 5.94 14.92 17.63
CA LEU A 18 6.82 15.37 18.72
C LEU A 18 6.67 14.50 19.99
N LYS A 19 5.48 13.94 20.21
CA LYS A 19 5.21 13.00 21.30
C LYS A 19 5.91 11.65 21.08
N GLY A 20 5.88 11.14 19.85
CA GLY A 20 6.59 9.92 19.44
C GLY A 20 8.09 10.08 19.60
N LEU A 21 8.67 11.16 19.09
CA LEU A 21 10.09 11.45 19.20
C LEU A 21 10.56 11.51 20.66
N ARG A 22 9.81 12.20 21.53
CA ARG A 22 10.11 12.25 22.98
C ARG A 22 10.02 10.87 23.65
N ALA A 23 9.14 10.00 23.19
CA ALA A 23 9.05 8.64 23.72
C ALA A 23 10.25 7.79 23.29
N VAL A 24 10.68 7.88 22.03
CA VAL A 24 11.92 7.24 21.55
C VAL A 24 13.12 7.68 22.40
N GLN A 25 13.28 8.98 22.64
CA GLN A 25 14.31 9.56 23.51
C GLN A 25 14.18 9.18 24.99
N SER A 26 13.05 8.61 25.42
CA SER A 26 12.87 8.11 26.79
C SER A 26 13.22 6.62 26.93
N CYS A 27 13.27 5.90 25.81
CA CYS A 27 13.74 4.52 25.72
C CYS A 27 15.27 4.45 25.58
N SER A 28 15.89 5.53 25.05
CA SER A 28 17.32 5.66 24.82
C SER A 28 17.78 7.09 25.15
N LYS A 29 18.88 7.25 25.91
CA LYS A 29 19.35 8.56 26.40
C LYS A 29 20.08 9.45 25.37
N GLU A 30 20.14 9.06 24.09
CA GLU A 30 20.90 9.79 23.06
C GLU A 30 20.01 10.23 21.88
N ALA A 31 20.21 11.47 21.42
CA ALA A 31 19.27 12.26 20.63
C ALA A 31 19.05 11.79 19.17
N LEU A 32 17.89 12.19 18.65
CA LEU A 32 17.22 11.91 17.36
C LEU A 32 17.05 10.42 16.96
N TYR A 33 18.13 9.64 16.83
CA TYR A 33 18.12 8.15 16.76
C TYR A 33 19.52 7.58 17.15
N GLY A 34 20.12 8.08 18.25
CA GLY A 34 21.51 7.79 18.65
C GLY A 34 21.85 6.36 19.12
N GLN A 35 21.08 5.34 18.72
CA GLN A 35 21.31 3.91 19.00
C GLN A 35 20.96 3.07 17.75
N PRO A 36 21.46 1.82 17.62
CA PRO A 36 21.09 0.96 16.51
C PRO A 36 19.58 0.70 16.52
N VAL A 37 18.88 1.18 15.50
CA VAL A 37 17.50 0.77 15.24
C VAL A 37 17.55 -0.69 14.81
N ILE A 38 16.93 -1.56 15.60
CA ILE A 38 16.81 -2.98 15.25
C ILE A 38 15.59 -3.12 14.34
N LEU A 39 15.81 -3.56 13.11
CA LEU A 39 14.72 -3.83 12.18
C LEU A 39 13.93 -5.03 12.69
N ALA A 40 12.68 -4.80 13.08
CA ALA A 40 11.75 -5.85 13.47
C ALA A 40 11.06 -6.41 12.23
N HIS A 41 11.45 -7.61 11.80
CA HIS A 41 10.80 -8.30 10.69
C HIS A 41 9.50 -8.97 11.13
N ARG A 42 8.64 -9.36 10.18
CA ARG A 42 7.37 -10.04 10.50
C ARG A 42 7.58 -11.24 11.42
N GLU A 43 8.61 -12.05 11.13
CA GLU A 43 9.01 -13.19 11.95
C GLU A 43 9.33 -12.76 13.40
N THR A 44 10.14 -11.72 13.59
CA THR A 44 10.46 -11.18 14.92
C THR A 44 9.22 -10.68 15.67
N VAL A 45 8.27 -10.04 14.99
CA VAL A 45 7.07 -9.49 15.63
C VAL A 45 6.04 -10.58 15.94
N GLU A 46 5.89 -11.58 15.07
CA GLU A 46 4.87 -12.63 15.23
C GLU A 46 5.38 -13.83 16.04
N LEU A 47 6.66 -14.18 15.92
CA LEU A 47 7.30 -15.34 16.56
C LEU A 47 8.16 -14.97 17.77
N GLU A 48 8.85 -13.83 17.74
CA GLU A 48 9.81 -13.41 18.78
C GLU A 48 9.26 -12.26 19.65
N ALA A 49 7.93 -12.11 19.71
CA ALA A 49 7.28 -11.07 20.52
C ALA A 49 7.70 -11.12 22.00
N ASP A 50 8.04 -12.30 22.52
CA ASP A 50 8.44 -12.51 23.91
C ASP A 50 9.73 -11.75 24.26
N ASP A 51 10.68 -11.62 23.34
CA ASP A 51 11.93 -10.87 23.56
C ASP A 51 11.65 -9.37 23.68
N ILE A 52 10.76 -8.84 22.84
CA ILE A 52 10.31 -7.44 22.89
C ILE A 52 9.63 -7.16 24.23
N LEU A 53 8.76 -8.09 24.66
CA LEU A 53 8.01 -7.95 25.91
C LEU A 53 8.91 -8.11 27.14
N GLN A 54 9.89 -9.01 27.10
CA GLN A 54 10.89 -9.14 28.16
C GLN A 54 11.72 -7.85 28.27
N ALA A 55 12.23 -7.33 27.16
CA ALA A 55 12.95 -6.06 27.16
C ALA A 55 12.08 -4.90 27.69
N ALA A 56 10.78 -4.87 27.35
CA ALA A 56 9.84 -3.88 27.85
C ALA A 56 9.42 -4.11 29.31
N HIS A 57 9.60 -5.32 29.83
CA HIS A 57 9.47 -5.63 31.24
C HIS A 57 10.69 -5.16 32.04
N GLU A 58 11.88 -5.09 31.44
CA GLU A 58 13.13 -4.64 32.07
C GLU A 58 13.48 -3.16 31.80
N GLY A 59 12.84 -2.53 30.82
CA GLY A 59 13.11 -1.15 30.41
C GLY A 59 11.98 -0.51 29.60
N ASN A 60 12.17 0.74 29.17
CA ASN A 60 11.26 1.35 28.21
C ASN A 60 11.68 0.91 26.80
N VAL A 61 10.73 0.40 26.00
CA VAL A 61 10.97 -0.04 24.62
C VAL A 61 10.08 0.75 23.68
N ALA A 62 10.63 1.22 22.56
CA ALA A 62 9.89 1.85 21.49
C ALA A 62 9.77 0.90 20.30
N PHE A 63 8.54 0.63 19.88
CA PHE A 63 8.19 -0.13 18.70
C PHE A 63 7.63 0.83 17.65
N LEU A 64 8.40 1.04 16.57
CA LEU A 64 8.13 2.04 15.55
C LEU A 64 7.40 1.41 14.37
N VAL A 65 6.31 2.02 13.93
CA VAL A 65 5.43 1.49 12.88
C VAL A 65 5.19 2.56 11.83
N VAL A 66 5.30 2.21 10.54
CA VAL A 66 4.92 3.11 9.44
C VAL A 66 3.43 3.45 9.53
N GLY A 67 3.09 4.73 9.36
CA GLY A 67 1.74 5.25 9.50
C GLY A 67 1.29 5.32 10.96
N ASP A 68 0.08 4.82 11.21
CA ASP A 68 -0.49 4.69 12.55
C ASP A 68 -0.40 3.23 13.03
N PRO A 69 -0.05 2.96 14.30
CA PRO A 69 0.14 1.60 14.79
C PRO A 69 -1.09 0.71 14.69
N LEU A 70 -2.32 1.24 14.58
CA LEU A 70 -3.57 0.47 14.68
C LEU A 70 -4.54 0.62 13.49
N SER A 71 -4.22 1.43 12.47
CA SER A 71 -5.16 1.65 11.35
C SER A 71 -5.28 0.49 10.35
N ALA A 72 -4.17 -0.20 10.05
CA ALA A 72 -4.15 -1.27 9.03
C ALA A 72 -3.04 -2.30 9.33
N THR A 73 -2.86 -2.63 10.61
CA THR A 73 -1.78 -3.49 11.09
C THR A 73 -2.32 -4.63 11.96
N THR A 74 -1.48 -5.62 12.23
CA THR A 74 -1.78 -6.73 13.15
C THR A 74 -1.28 -6.48 14.58
N HIS A 75 -0.80 -5.28 14.90
CA HIS A 75 -0.12 -4.99 16.18
C HIS A 75 -1.03 -5.07 17.42
N SER A 76 -2.35 -5.19 17.23
CA SER A 76 -3.28 -5.55 18.30
C SER A 76 -2.90 -6.86 19.00
N ASP A 77 -2.33 -7.83 18.28
CA ASP A 77 -1.82 -9.08 18.86
C ASP A 77 -0.71 -8.81 19.90
N LEU A 78 0.27 -7.98 19.54
CA LEU A 78 1.36 -7.58 20.46
C LEU A 78 0.83 -6.90 21.72
N ILE A 79 -0.22 -6.08 21.60
CA ILE A 79 -0.88 -5.44 22.75
C ILE A 79 -1.53 -6.48 23.66
N LEU A 80 -2.20 -7.49 23.08
CA LEU A 80 -2.81 -8.57 23.86
C LEU A 80 -1.74 -9.41 24.55
N ARG A 81 -0.66 -9.78 23.86
CA ARG A 81 0.47 -10.49 24.46
C ARG A 81 1.10 -9.69 25.60
N ALA A 82 1.29 -8.38 25.43
CA ALA A 82 1.79 -7.50 26.50
C ALA A 82 0.90 -7.50 27.75
N ARG A 83 -0.43 -7.49 27.56
CA ARG A 83 -1.41 -7.54 28.67
C ARG A 83 -1.41 -8.87 29.41
N HIS A 84 -1.13 -9.96 28.70
CA HIS A 84 -1.07 -11.31 29.25
C HIS A 84 0.34 -11.76 29.63
N TYR A 85 1.34 -10.90 29.41
CA TYR A 85 2.74 -11.24 29.63
C TYR A 85 2.99 -11.73 31.05
N GLN A 86 3.82 -12.76 31.15
CA GLN A 86 4.26 -13.35 32.41
C GLN A 86 5.77 -13.55 32.31
N ALA A 87 6.51 -12.84 33.16
CA ALA A 87 7.96 -12.94 33.20
C ALA A 87 8.40 -14.38 33.52
N PRO A 88 9.51 -14.87 32.94
CA PRO A 88 10.05 -16.19 33.24
C PRO A 88 10.22 -16.39 34.76
N GLY A 89 9.61 -17.45 35.29
CA GLY A 89 9.65 -17.77 36.72
C GLY A 89 8.64 -17.04 37.60
N ALA A 90 7.81 -16.14 37.06
CA ALA A 90 6.71 -15.54 37.81
C ALA A 90 5.57 -16.56 38.04
N SER A 91 4.94 -16.50 39.22
CA SER A 91 3.80 -17.37 39.57
C SER A 91 2.44 -16.80 39.15
N ALA A 92 2.41 -15.57 38.64
CA ALA A 92 1.22 -14.88 38.16
C ALA A 92 1.60 -13.94 36.99
N PRO A 93 0.63 -13.53 36.15
CA PRO A 93 0.90 -12.58 35.07
C PRO A 93 1.54 -11.28 35.58
N THR A 94 2.50 -10.77 34.81
CA THR A 94 3.21 -9.51 35.07
C THR A 94 3.08 -8.60 33.84
N PRO A 95 1.89 -8.03 33.60
CA PRO A 95 1.60 -7.33 32.35
C PRO A 95 2.58 -6.20 32.07
N VAL A 96 2.96 -6.04 30.80
CA VAL A 96 3.75 -4.91 30.32
C VAL A 96 2.80 -3.76 29.98
N PRO A 97 2.91 -2.59 30.63
CA PRO A 97 2.14 -1.42 30.25
C PRO A 97 2.43 -1.02 28.80
N VAL A 98 1.38 -0.88 27.98
CA VAL A 98 1.49 -0.43 26.59
C VAL A 98 0.98 1.00 26.46
N LYS A 99 1.74 1.86 25.78
CA LYS A 99 1.33 3.22 25.45
C LYS A 99 1.37 3.43 23.94
N ILE A 100 0.20 3.64 23.35
CA ILE A 100 0.08 3.92 21.91
C ILE A 100 0.25 5.42 21.68
N ILE A 101 1.06 5.77 20.70
CA ILE A 101 1.24 7.11 20.17
C ILE A 101 0.83 7.06 18.70
N HIS A 102 -0.34 7.62 18.43
CA HIS A 102 -0.94 7.70 17.10
C HIS A 102 -0.20 8.65 16.18
N ASN A 103 -0.38 8.46 14.87
CA ASN A 103 0.09 9.36 13.84
C ASN A 103 -0.86 9.37 12.61
N ALA A 104 -0.51 10.10 11.55
CA ALA A 104 -1.21 10.04 10.28
C ALA A 104 -1.19 8.62 9.69
N SER A 105 -2.27 8.24 9.02
CA SER A 105 -2.43 6.96 8.34
C SER A 105 -3.01 7.17 6.94
N ILE A 106 -2.80 6.21 6.04
CA ILE A 106 -3.47 6.20 4.73
C ILE A 106 -4.99 6.22 4.87
N THR A 107 -5.52 5.62 5.95
CA THR A 107 -6.96 5.63 6.27
C THR A 107 -7.49 7.01 6.64
N THR A 108 -6.62 7.95 7.00
CA THR A 108 -6.97 9.36 7.23
C THR A 108 -6.57 10.25 6.05
N ALA A 109 -5.45 9.94 5.40
CA ALA A 109 -4.95 10.67 4.22
C ALA A 109 -5.85 10.47 2.99
N LEU A 110 -6.77 9.49 3.00
CA LEU A 110 -7.80 9.35 1.98
C LEU A 110 -8.63 10.63 1.77
N GLY A 111 -8.68 11.54 2.74
CA GLY A 111 -9.32 12.85 2.58
C GLY A 111 -8.71 13.70 1.46
N SER A 112 -7.43 13.48 1.13
CA SER A 112 -6.77 14.14 0.00
C SER A 112 -7.39 13.78 -1.35
N SER A 113 -8.20 12.71 -1.42
CA SER A 113 -9.00 12.39 -2.61
C SER A 113 -10.10 13.40 -2.91
N GLY A 114 -10.44 14.28 -1.96
CA GLY A 114 -11.58 15.19 -2.04
C GLY A 114 -12.91 14.54 -1.68
N LEU A 115 -12.94 13.23 -1.45
CA LEU A 115 -14.12 12.48 -1.07
C LEU A 115 -14.36 12.55 0.45
N ALA A 116 -15.63 12.54 0.81
CA ALA A 116 -16.10 12.58 2.18
C ALA A 116 -15.75 11.27 2.90
N GLY A 117 -14.88 11.36 3.92
CA GLY A 117 -14.45 10.19 4.70
C GLY A 117 -15.58 9.37 5.33
N TYR A 118 -16.75 9.98 5.60
CA TYR A 118 -17.92 9.28 6.14
C TYR A 118 -18.68 8.44 5.10
N ASN A 119 -18.41 8.62 3.80
CA ASN A 119 -18.97 7.83 2.71
C ASN A 119 -18.05 6.66 2.29
N PHE A 120 -16.99 6.38 3.04
CA PHE A 120 -16.15 5.20 2.81
C PHE A 120 -16.74 3.97 3.49
N GLY A 121 -16.83 2.88 2.74
CA GLY A 121 -17.23 1.58 3.23
C GLY A 121 -16.04 0.76 3.75
N GLN A 122 -16.16 -0.56 3.67
CA GLN A 122 -15.11 -1.45 4.11
C GLN A 122 -13.85 -1.26 3.24
N THR A 123 -12.71 -0.98 3.89
CA THR A 123 -11.38 -0.98 3.24
C THR A 123 -10.97 -2.41 2.89
N VAL A 124 -10.36 -2.60 1.72
CA VAL A 124 -9.91 -3.91 1.22
C VAL A 124 -8.41 -3.91 0.95
N SER A 125 -7.76 -5.04 1.17
CA SER A 125 -6.36 -5.27 0.78
C SER A 125 -6.30 -6.18 -0.43
N ILE A 126 -5.57 -5.77 -1.46
CA ILE A 126 -5.48 -6.49 -2.73
C ILE A 126 -4.10 -7.16 -2.80
N PRO A 127 -3.99 -8.47 -2.47
CA PRO A 127 -2.71 -9.18 -2.47
C PRO A 127 -2.20 -9.42 -3.89
N PHE A 128 -0.89 -9.59 -4.07
CA PHE A 128 -0.35 -10.05 -5.35
C PHE A 128 -0.89 -11.43 -5.69
N TRP A 129 -1.38 -11.58 -6.93
CA TRP A 129 -1.62 -12.90 -7.51
C TRP A 129 -0.32 -13.60 -7.89
N THR A 130 -0.34 -14.92 -7.74
CA THR A 130 0.63 -15.83 -8.34
C THR A 130 -0.10 -16.82 -9.26
N ASP A 131 0.64 -17.66 -9.97
CA ASP A 131 0.05 -18.66 -10.86
C ASP A 131 -0.86 -19.64 -10.09
N ASP A 132 -0.46 -20.04 -8.89
CA ASP A 132 -1.16 -21.03 -8.08
C ASP A 132 -2.10 -20.41 -7.01
N TRP A 133 -2.06 -19.09 -6.81
CA TRP A 133 -2.83 -18.42 -5.76
C TRP A 133 -3.36 -17.06 -6.21
N ARG A 134 -4.67 -17.01 -6.50
CA ARG A 134 -5.39 -15.82 -6.98
C ARG A 134 -6.59 -15.50 -6.08
N PRO A 135 -6.39 -15.05 -4.84
CA PRO A 135 -7.49 -14.69 -3.95
C PRO A 135 -8.22 -13.45 -4.45
N ASP A 136 -9.54 -13.47 -4.37
CA ASP A 136 -10.45 -12.45 -4.89
C ASP A 136 -11.57 -12.09 -3.88
N SER A 137 -11.45 -12.52 -2.62
CA SER A 137 -12.46 -12.29 -1.58
C SER A 137 -12.76 -10.80 -1.33
N TRP A 138 -11.83 -9.92 -1.71
CA TRP A 138 -11.98 -8.47 -1.73
C TRP A 138 -13.02 -7.98 -2.74
N LEU A 139 -13.27 -8.70 -3.84
CA LEU A 139 -14.19 -8.28 -4.90
C LEU A 139 -15.64 -8.20 -4.41
N ALA A 140 -16.06 -9.17 -3.60
CA ALA A 140 -17.39 -9.17 -2.99
C ALA A 140 -17.59 -7.94 -2.07
N ARG A 141 -16.55 -7.53 -1.35
CA ARG A 141 -16.58 -6.35 -0.46
C ARG A 141 -16.64 -5.04 -1.22
N ILE A 142 -15.93 -4.94 -2.35
CA ILE A 142 -16.08 -3.81 -3.28
C ILE A 142 -17.53 -3.76 -3.78
N GLY A 143 -18.11 -4.90 -4.18
CA GLY A 143 -19.51 -4.98 -4.61
C GLY A 143 -20.50 -4.53 -3.53
N GLU A 144 -20.31 -4.96 -2.28
CA GLU A 144 -21.11 -4.53 -1.12
C GLU A 144 -21.06 -3.00 -0.97
N ASN A 145 -19.87 -2.40 -0.95
CA ASN A 145 -19.71 -0.94 -0.87
C ASN A 145 -20.38 -0.23 -2.05
N MET A 146 -20.14 -0.69 -3.27
CA MET A 146 -20.71 -0.10 -4.49
C MET A 146 -22.24 -0.13 -4.50
N SER A 147 -22.84 -1.22 -4.01
CA SER A 147 -24.30 -1.38 -3.90
C SER A 147 -24.93 -0.40 -2.90
N LEU A 148 -24.18 -0.01 -1.87
CA LEU A 148 -24.57 1.01 -0.89
C LEU A 148 -24.19 2.43 -1.35
N GLY A 149 -23.48 2.55 -2.47
CA GLY A 149 -22.93 3.78 -3.00
C GLY A 149 -21.73 4.32 -2.23
N LEU A 150 -21.08 3.51 -1.39
CA LEU A 150 -19.92 3.88 -0.60
C LEU A 150 -18.62 3.81 -1.42
N HIS A 151 -17.68 4.69 -1.14
CA HIS A 151 -16.32 4.62 -1.69
C HIS A 151 -15.54 3.48 -1.05
N THR A 152 -14.56 2.93 -1.76
CA THR A 152 -13.72 1.84 -1.28
C THR A 152 -12.26 2.21 -1.36
N LEU A 153 -11.56 2.22 -0.22
CA LEU A 153 -10.10 2.28 -0.19
C LEU A 153 -9.54 0.87 -0.46
N CYS A 154 -8.79 0.74 -1.55
CA CYS A 154 -8.04 -0.46 -1.94
C CYS A 154 -6.56 -0.26 -1.60
N LEU A 155 -6.08 -1.02 -0.62
CA LEU A 155 -4.67 -1.06 -0.22
C LEU A 155 -3.90 -2.01 -1.13
N SER A 156 -2.80 -1.52 -1.69
CA SER A 156 -1.88 -2.30 -2.53
C SER A 156 -1.03 -3.26 -1.68
N ASP A 157 -0.76 -4.46 -2.18
CA ASP A 157 0.10 -5.42 -1.45
C ASP A 157 1.56 -4.95 -1.34
N ILE A 158 2.20 -5.46 -0.29
CA ILE A 158 3.61 -5.22 0.02
C ILE A 158 4.25 -6.56 0.39
N LYS A 159 5.26 -6.96 -0.38
CA LYS A 159 6.08 -8.15 -0.12
C LYS A 159 7.48 -7.73 0.27
N VAL A 160 7.80 -7.80 1.55
CA VAL A 160 9.13 -7.47 2.07
C VAL A 160 9.72 -8.72 2.71
N ARG A 161 10.95 -9.06 2.31
CA ARG A 161 11.67 -10.23 2.83
C ARG A 161 10.88 -11.55 2.74
N GLU A 162 10.27 -11.83 1.59
CA GLU A 162 9.69 -13.15 1.32
C GLU A 162 10.74 -14.09 0.73
N GLN A 163 10.65 -15.38 1.07
CA GLN A 163 11.44 -16.43 0.41
C GLN A 163 10.70 -16.91 -0.84
N SER A 164 11.45 -17.31 -1.88
CA SER A 164 10.82 -17.98 -3.02
C SER A 164 10.34 -19.38 -2.59
N MET A 165 9.26 -19.89 -3.20
CA MET A 165 8.83 -21.26 -2.94
C MET A 165 9.92 -22.28 -3.27
N GLU A 166 10.73 -22.00 -4.30
CA GLU A 166 11.87 -22.83 -4.68
C GLU A 166 12.94 -22.86 -3.59
N ASP A 167 13.37 -21.69 -3.09
CA ASP A 167 14.34 -21.58 -1.99
C ASP A 167 13.82 -22.29 -0.73
N MET A 168 12.55 -22.07 -0.36
CA MET A 168 11.92 -22.71 0.79
C MET A 168 11.86 -24.24 0.64
N SER A 169 11.47 -24.75 -0.53
CA SER A 169 11.43 -26.20 -0.81
C SER A 169 12.82 -26.86 -0.76
N ARG A 170 13.88 -26.07 -0.97
CA ARG A 170 15.28 -26.50 -0.88
C ARG A 170 15.93 -26.20 0.47
N GLY A 171 15.21 -25.61 1.42
CA GLY A 171 15.74 -25.20 2.71
C GLY A 171 16.79 -24.09 2.64
N ILE A 172 16.80 -23.31 1.56
CA ILE A 172 17.73 -22.20 1.35
C ILE A 172 17.11 -20.93 1.93
N LEU A 173 17.74 -20.34 2.95
CA LEU A 173 17.30 -19.08 3.52
C LEU A 173 17.77 -17.91 2.65
N ARG A 174 17.01 -17.59 1.59
CA ARG A 174 17.27 -16.46 0.70
C ARG A 174 16.03 -15.59 0.55
N TYR A 175 16.17 -14.33 0.94
CA TYR A 175 15.11 -13.34 0.83
C TYR A 175 15.14 -12.64 -0.52
N GLN A 176 13.96 -12.48 -1.10
CA GLN A 176 13.76 -11.71 -2.33
C GLN A 176 13.76 -10.20 -2.02
N PRO A 177 14.13 -9.36 -3.00
CA PRO A 177 14.02 -7.90 -2.85
C PRO A 177 12.56 -7.49 -2.59
N PRO A 178 12.33 -6.39 -1.86
CA PRO A 178 10.99 -5.87 -1.64
C PRO A 178 10.23 -5.63 -2.95
N ARG A 179 8.98 -6.06 -2.98
CA ARG A 179 8.04 -5.80 -4.08
C ARG A 179 6.83 -5.07 -3.53
N TYR A 180 6.46 -4.00 -4.21
CA TYR A 180 5.30 -3.19 -3.87
C TYR A 180 4.40 -3.15 -5.09
N MET A 181 3.10 -3.36 -4.88
CA MET A 181 2.14 -3.36 -5.98
C MET A 181 1.94 -1.93 -6.50
N LEU A 182 2.22 -1.73 -7.78
CA LEU A 182 2.03 -0.43 -8.44
C LEU A 182 0.56 -0.25 -8.88
N LEU A 183 0.18 1.00 -9.14
CA LEU A 183 -1.20 1.34 -9.48
C LEU A 183 -1.72 0.59 -10.72
N PRO A 184 -0.96 0.47 -11.84
CA PRO A 184 -1.46 -0.27 -13.00
C PRO A 184 -1.63 -1.77 -12.74
N GLN A 185 -0.78 -2.37 -11.90
CA GLN A 185 -0.88 -3.78 -11.50
C GLN A 185 -2.13 -4.00 -10.64
N LEU A 186 -2.36 -3.12 -9.67
CA LEU A 186 -3.57 -3.12 -8.83
C LEU A 186 -4.83 -3.05 -9.69
N ILE A 187 -4.93 -2.06 -10.59
CA ILE A 187 -6.09 -1.87 -11.45
C ILE A 187 -6.28 -3.06 -12.42
N SER A 188 -5.20 -3.56 -13.02
CA SER A 188 -5.25 -4.72 -13.92
C SER A 188 -5.78 -5.98 -13.21
N GLN A 189 -5.40 -6.17 -11.95
CA GLN A 189 -5.89 -7.29 -11.14
C GLN A 189 -7.38 -7.13 -10.79
N LEU A 190 -7.81 -5.91 -10.39
CA LEU A 190 -9.23 -5.59 -10.15
C LEU A 190 -10.09 -5.89 -11.38
N LEU A 191 -9.68 -5.41 -12.56
CA LEU A 191 -10.40 -5.58 -13.82
C LEU A 191 -10.37 -7.04 -14.31
N THR A 192 -9.30 -7.78 -14.03
CA THR A 192 -9.23 -9.21 -14.38
C THR A 192 -10.22 -10.01 -13.54
N ALA A 193 -10.24 -9.81 -12.22
CA ALA A 193 -11.23 -10.43 -11.35
C ALA A 193 -12.66 -10.03 -11.74
N ALA A 194 -12.89 -8.74 -12.05
CA ALA A 194 -14.19 -8.27 -12.49
C ALA A 194 -14.71 -9.01 -13.74
N ARG A 195 -13.82 -9.23 -14.73
CA ARG A 195 -14.15 -9.99 -15.95
C ARG A 195 -14.37 -11.48 -15.68
N GLU A 196 -13.52 -12.11 -14.89
CA GLU A 196 -13.63 -13.54 -14.54
C GLU A 196 -14.95 -13.83 -13.82
N HIS A 197 -15.34 -12.96 -12.88
CA HIS A 197 -16.59 -13.07 -12.12
C HIS A 197 -17.81 -12.43 -12.79
N LYS A 198 -17.62 -11.75 -13.92
CA LYS A 198 -18.67 -11.06 -14.70
C LYS A 198 -19.48 -10.09 -13.85
N VAL A 199 -18.80 -9.32 -13.01
CA VAL A 199 -19.45 -8.27 -12.20
C VAL A 199 -19.70 -7.03 -13.05
N ASP A 200 -20.69 -6.23 -12.65
CA ASP A 200 -21.15 -5.04 -13.38
C ASP A 200 -20.76 -3.71 -12.70
N PHE A 201 -20.19 -3.76 -11.50
CA PHE A 201 -19.81 -2.57 -10.70
C PHE A 201 -18.35 -2.13 -10.89
N LEU A 202 -17.56 -2.83 -11.71
CA LEU A 202 -16.18 -2.47 -12.07
C LEU A 202 -16.03 -2.46 -13.59
N ASP A 203 -16.30 -1.31 -14.19
CA ASP A 203 -16.17 -1.07 -15.63
C ASP A 203 -15.02 -0.07 -15.86
N PRO A 204 -14.04 -0.40 -16.72
CA PRO A 204 -12.86 0.44 -16.89
C PRO A 204 -13.19 1.87 -17.35
N GLU A 205 -14.24 2.06 -18.15
CA GLU A 205 -14.63 3.35 -18.74
C GLU A 205 -15.64 4.12 -17.88
N ARG A 206 -16.27 3.45 -16.91
CA ARG A 206 -17.40 4.00 -16.15
C ARG A 206 -17.17 4.06 -14.65
N THR A 207 -16.18 3.34 -14.13
CA THR A 207 -15.82 3.39 -12.71
C THR A 207 -14.83 4.51 -12.48
N LEU A 208 -15.27 5.53 -11.74
CA LEU A 208 -14.41 6.60 -11.27
C LEU A 208 -13.52 6.11 -10.13
N ALA A 209 -12.28 6.58 -10.12
CA ALA A 209 -11.31 6.27 -9.10
C ALA A 209 -10.38 7.46 -8.80
N VAL A 210 -9.75 7.43 -7.63
CA VAL A 210 -8.72 8.38 -7.23
C VAL A 210 -7.48 7.62 -6.76
N ALA A 211 -6.34 7.86 -7.41
CA ALA A 211 -5.04 7.33 -7.05
C ALA A 211 -4.42 8.19 -5.94
N LEU A 212 -3.90 7.53 -4.91
CA LEU A 212 -3.17 8.13 -3.80
C LEU A 212 -1.74 7.57 -3.82
N CYS A 213 -0.79 8.35 -4.31
CA CYS A 213 0.60 7.93 -4.45
C CYS A 213 1.50 8.73 -3.51
N ARG A 214 2.31 8.02 -2.72
CA ARG A 214 3.31 8.61 -1.82
C ARG A 214 2.79 9.73 -0.93
N MET A 215 1.66 9.46 -0.27
CA MET A 215 1.04 10.42 0.64
C MET A 215 2.04 10.92 1.69
N GLY A 216 2.11 12.23 1.90
CA GLY A 216 3.04 12.92 2.80
C GLY A 216 4.42 13.23 2.21
N ALA A 217 4.78 12.69 1.04
CA ALA A 217 6.15 12.79 0.57
C ALA A 217 6.43 14.08 -0.19
N ASP A 218 7.59 14.69 0.08
CA ASP A 218 8.04 15.85 -0.68
C ASP A 218 8.65 15.49 -2.04
N GLU A 219 8.53 16.42 -2.98
CA GLU A 219 9.18 16.36 -4.29
C GLU A 219 10.69 16.65 -4.12
N SER A 220 11.53 15.82 -4.74
CA SER A 220 12.98 16.02 -4.77
C SER A 220 13.53 15.88 -6.19
N PRO A 221 14.77 16.35 -6.47
CA PRO A 221 15.37 16.21 -7.79
C PRO A 221 15.49 14.77 -8.30
N THR A 222 15.44 13.78 -7.40
CA THR A 222 15.62 12.36 -7.71
C THR A 222 14.37 11.51 -7.45
N ARG A 223 13.35 12.05 -6.79
CA ARG A 223 12.15 11.31 -6.38
C ARG A 223 10.91 12.20 -6.45
N ARG A 224 9.89 11.72 -7.16
CA ARG A 224 8.58 12.37 -7.24
C ARG A 224 7.92 12.45 -5.86
N GLY A 225 7.29 13.55 -5.49
CA GLY A 225 6.56 13.70 -4.23
C GLY A 225 5.20 13.00 -4.21
N GLU A 226 4.35 13.43 -3.28
CA GLU A 226 2.94 13.05 -3.22
C GLU A 226 2.24 13.36 -4.55
N LEU A 227 1.45 12.41 -5.03
CA LEU A 227 0.65 12.56 -6.24
C LEU A 227 -0.75 11.99 -6.02
N VAL A 228 -1.75 12.87 -6.18
CA VAL A 228 -3.16 12.49 -6.20
C VAL A 228 -3.73 12.77 -7.59
N ARG A 229 -4.36 11.77 -8.20
CA ARG A 229 -5.02 11.91 -9.52
C ARG A 229 -6.35 11.19 -9.56
N ALA A 230 -7.29 11.80 -10.24
CA ALA A 230 -8.63 11.26 -10.46
C ALA A 230 -8.82 10.87 -11.94
N GLY A 231 -9.71 9.93 -12.19
CA GLY A 231 -10.10 9.54 -13.55
C GLY A 231 -10.93 8.27 -13.55
N THR A 232 -11.18 7.73 -14.74
CA THR A 232 -11.67 6.35 -14.86
C THR A 232 -10.52 5.37 -14.63
N LEU A 233 -10.83 4.10 -14.37
CA LEU A 233 -9.81 3.05 -14.30
C LEU A 233 -9.04 2.92 -15.63
N ALA A 234 -9.70 3.15 -16.77
CA ALA A 234 -9.07 3.18 -18.09
C ALA A 234 -8.08 4.35 -18.22
N ASP A 235 -8.45 5.56 -17.79
CA ASP A 235 -7.57 6.74 -17.82
C ASP A 235 -6.26 6.46 -17.06
N MET A 236 -6.37 5.83 -15.88
CA MET A 236 -5.23 5.52 -15.02
C MET A 236 -4.30 4.46 -15.61
N LEU A 237 -4.83 3.48 -16.36
CA LEU A 237 -3.98 2.52 -17.08
C LEU A 237 -3.29 3.19 -18.27
N ALA A 238 -4.05 3.93 -19.07
CA ALA A 238 -3.59 4.56 -20.29
C ALA A 238 -2.43 5.54 -20.08
N CYS A 239 -2.38 6.22 -18.93
CA CYS A 239 -1.30 7.18 -18.63
C CYS A 239 0.09 6.57 -18.49
N THR A 240 0.19 5.24 -18.34
CA THR A 240 1.45 4.49 -18.24
C THR A 240 1.71 3.56 -19.42
N GLU A 241 0.76 3.46 -20.35
CA GLU A 241 0.94 2.71 -21.58
C GLU A 241 1.91 3.46 -22.50
N PRO A 242 2.81 2.74 -23.21
CA PRO A 242 3.70 3.38 -24.17
C PRO A 242 2.90 4.01 -25.31
N ASP A 243 3.36 5.16 -25.80
CA ASP A 243 2.86 5.69 -27.06
C ASP A 243 3.33 4.84 -28.26
N GLU A 244 2.90 5.19 -29.47
CA GLU A 244 3.22 4.43 -30.67
C GLU A 244 4.74 4.38 -30.97
N ALA A 245 5.46 5.48 -30.72
CA ALA A 245 6.89 5.52 -30.93
C ALA A 245 7.63 4.65 -29.91
N GLN A 246 7.20 4.69 -28.65
CA GLN A 246 7.72 3.85 -27.58
C GLN A 246 7.42 2.36 -27.82
N ARG A 247 6.24 2.01 -28.36
CA ARG A 247 5.92 0.62 -28.73
C ARG A 247 6.84 0.10 -29.82
N GLN A 248 7.06 0.88 -30.88
CA GLN A 248 7.98 0.51 -31.95
C GLN A 248 9.42 0.37 -31.44
N GLN A 249 9.85 1.23 -30.52
CA GLN A 249 11.14 1.09 -29.86
C GLN A 249 11.19 -0.16 -28.98
N ASP A 250 10.14 -0.42 -28.20
CA ASP A 250 10.07 -1.60 -27.33
C ASP A 250 10.17 -2.90 -28.14
N GLU A 251 9.53 -2.95 -29.31
CA GLU A 251 9.59 -4.07 -30.26
C GLU A 251 11.01 -4.24 -30.84
N GLN A 252 11.63 -3.16 -31.31
CA GLN A 252 13.02 -3.18 -31.80
C GLN A 252 14.02 -3.64 -30.73
N ASP A 253 13.84 -3.18 -29.49
CA ASP A 253 14.68 -3.57 -28.36
C ASP A 253 14.51 -5.06 -27.99
N ASP A 254 13.29 -5.59 -28.13
CA ASP A 254 13.01 -7.01 -27.90
C ASP A 254 13.62 -7.86 -29.02
N GLU A 255 13.42 -7.50 -30.29
CA GLU A 255 14.00 -8.18 -31.45
C GLU A 255 15.54 -8.21 -31.38
N ALA A 256 16.17 -7.06 -31.09
CA ALA A 256 17.62 -6.97 -30.94
C ALA A 256 18.14 -7.80 -29.76
N PHE A 257 17.39 -7.89 -28.66
CA PHE A 257 17.76 -8.71 -27.52
C PHE A 257 17.66 -10.20 -27.82
N GLU A 258 16.61 -10.64 -28.52
CA GLU A 258 16.45 -12.03 -28.97
C GLU A 258 17.54 -12.42 -29.98
N GLU A 259 17.89 -11.54 -30.93
CA GLU A 259 18.99 -11.78 -31.87
C GLU A 259 20.34 -11.94 -31.16
N ALA A 260 20.61 -11.09 -30.16
CA ALA A 260 21.81 -11.18 -29.34
C ALA A 260 21.80 -12.38 -28.37
N ASN A 261 20.62 -12.91 -28.02
CA ASN A 261 20.45 -14.00 -27.06
C ASN A 261 19.51 -15.09 -27.64
N PRO A 262 19.95 -15.90 -28.63
CA PRO A 262 19.07 -16.85 -29.33
C PRO A 262 18.45 -17.95 -28.46
N THR A 263 18.92 -18.12 -27.23
CA THR A 263 18.41 -19.10 -26.26
C THR A 263 17.58 -18.46 -25.14
N VAL A 264 17.22 -17.18 -25.25
CA VAL A 264 16.37 -16.50 -24.26
C VAL A 264 15.03 -17.22 -24.15
N SER A 265 14.54 -17.37 -22.91
CA SER A 265 13.22 -17.97 -22.66
C SER A 265 12.09 -16.93 -22.72
N GLU A 266 10.87 -17.37 -23.05
CA GLU A 266 9.69 -16.48 -23.02
C GLU A 266 9.50 -15.84 -21.64
N LYS A 267 9.79 -16.57 -20.57
CA LYS A 267 9.72 -16.06 -19.19
C LYS A 267 10.69 -14.90 -18.95
N GLU A 268 11.89 -14.94 -19.54
CA GLU A 268 12.85 -13.85 -19.46
C GLU A 268 12.42 -12.65 -20.30
N MET A 269 11.83 -12.88 -21.48
CA MET A 269 11.26 -11.81 -22.31
C MET A 269 10.07 -11.13 -21.61
N GLU A 270 9.19 -11.89 -20.99
CA GLU A 270 8.08 -11.36 -20.19
C GLU A 270 8.58 -10.56 -18.99
N ALA A 271 9.61 -11.03 -18.29
CA ALA A 271 10.23 -10.29 -17.20
C ALA A 271 10.84 -8.95 -17.66
N ARG A 272 11.43 -8.89 -18.86
CA ARG A 272 11.95 -7.65 -19.46
C ARG A 272 10.81 -6.68 -19.81
N ARG A 273 9.74 -7.17 -20.43
CA ARG A 273 8.55 -6.37 -20.75
C ARG A 273 7.90 -5.81 -19.49
N GLU A 274 7.77 -6.62 -18.45
CA GLU A 274 7.25 -6.19 -17.15
C GLU A 274 8.17 -5.17 -16.48
N ALA A 275 9.49 -5.34 -16.54
CA ALA A 275 10.44 -4.35 -16.01
C ALA A 275 10.26 -2.97 -16.68
N ARG A 276 10.03 -2.91 -17.99
CA ARG A 276 9.72 -1.66 -18.70
C ARG A 276 8.40 -1.06 -18.25
N ARG A 277 7.34 -1.87 -18.07
CA ARG A 277 6.04 -1.41 -17.54
C ARG A 277 6.18 -0.82 -16.14
N VAL A 278 6.91 -1.50 -15.25
CA VAL A 278 7.24 -1.03 -13.90
C VAL A 278 7.98 0.31 -13.95
N GLN A 279 8.99 0.44 -14.82
CA GLN A 279 9.73 1.70 -14.99
C GLN A 279 8.84 2.85 -15.46
N ARG A 280 7.99 2.63 -16.46
CA ARG A 280 7.02 3.64 -16.93
C ARG A 280 6.05 4.03 -15.81
N ALA A 281 5.53 3.06 -15.08
CA ALA A 281 4.64 3.30 -13.96
C ALA A 281 5.31 4.12 -12.86
N ILE A 282 6.56 3.82 -12.49
CA ILE A 282 7.32 4.61 -11.50
C ILE A 282 7.62 6.03 -12.01
N ALA A 283 7.96 6.19 -13.29
CA ALA A 283 8.23 7.50 -13.88
C ALA A 283 7.01 8.43 -13.79
N TYR A 284 5.81 7.87 -13.99
CA TYR A 284 4.56 8.61 -13.92
C TYR A 284 4.05 8.76 -12.47
N TRP A 285 3.77 7.64 -11.80
CA TRP A 285 3.09 7.61 -10.49
C TRP A 285 4.03 7.89 -9.31
N GLY A 286 5.34 7.79 -9.53
CA GLY A 286 6.33 7.80 -8.47
C GLY A 286 6.64 6.41 -7.95
N GLU A 287 7.61 6.36 -7.04
CA GLU A 287 7.90 5.14 -6.28
C GLU A 287 6.73 4.79 -5.35
N PRO A 288 6.61 3.53 -4.90
CA PRO A 288 5.63 3.14 -3.88
C PRO A 288 5.72 4.01 -2.59
N LEU A 289 4.68 4.10 -1.76
CA LEU A 289 3.45 3.29 -1.76
C LEU A 289 2.29 3.94 -2.54
N HIS A 290 1.45 3.09 -3.14
CA HIS A 290 0.26 3.49 -3.89
C HIS A 290 -1.00 2.95 -3.21
N SER A 291 -2.12 3.64 -3.37
CA SER A 291 -3.45 3.15 -3.00
C SER A 291 -4.46 3.67 -4.00
N LEU A 292 -5.58 2.97 -4.13
CA LEU A 292 -6.64 3.35 -5.05
C LEU A 292 -7.93 3.52 -4.27
N VAL A 293 -8.63 4.62 -4.50
CA VAL A 293 -10.00 4.80 -4.03
C VAL A 293 -10.93 4.56 -5.19
N LEU A 294 -11.84 3.60 -5.06
CA LEU A 294 -12.95 3.41 -5.99
C LEU A 294 -14.14 4.24 -5.52
N VAL A 295 -14.71 5.05 -6.43
CA VAL A 295 -15.79 5.98 -6.10
C VAL A 295 -17.13 5.26 -6.19
N GLY A 296 -17.85 5.16 -5.07
CA GLY A 296 -19.26 4.77 -5.03
C GLY A 296 -20.24 5.86 -5.48
N HIS A 297 -21.49 5.48 -5.69
CA HIS A 297 -22.55 6.35 -6.26
C HIS A 297 -23.05 7.47 -5.33
N GLN A 298 -22.77 7.43 -4.02
CA GLN A 298 -23.05 8.55 -3.12
C GLN A 298 -21.98 9.62 -3.30
N LEU A 299 -22.09 10.36 -4.40
CA LEU A 299 -21.14 11.39 -4.81
C LEU A 299 -21.82 12.76 -4.80
N HIS A 300 -21.19 13.74 -4.15
CA HIS A 300 -21.66 15.10 -4.02
C HIS A 300 -21.06 15.99 -5.13
N PRO A 301 -21.76 17.03 -5.63
CA PRO A 301 -21.23 17.92 -6.65
C PRO A 301 -19.85 18.54 -6.31
N MET A 302 -19.61 18.89 -5.05
CA MET A 302 -18.30 19.38 -4.61
C MET A 302 -17.20 18.33 -4.70
N GLU A 303 -17.52 17.05 -4.50
CA GLU A 303 -16.56 15.95 -4.68
C GLU A 303 -16.24 15.74 -6.16
N VAL A 304 -17.23 15.93 -7.04
CA VAL A 304 -17.03 15.93 -8.50
C VAL A 304 -16.11 17.08 -8.90
N GLU A 305 -16.35 18.30 -8.41
CA GLU A 305 -15.52 19.48 -8.69
C GLU A 305 -14.08 19.29 -8.18
N TYR A 306 -13.91 18.79 -6.95
CA TYR A 306 -12.60 18.50 -6.39
C TYR A 306 -11.88 17.42 -7.22
N GLY A 307 -12.55 16.31 -7.52
CA GLY A 307 -12.00 15.25 -8.36
C GLY A 307 -11.65 15.75 -9.77
N GLN A 308 -12.44 16.67 -10.35
CA GLN A 308 -12.14 17.27 -11.64
C GLN A 308 -10.86 18.12 -11.60
N SER A 309 -10.56 18.78 -10.48
CA SER A 309 -9.29 19.49 -10.29
C SER A 309 -8.07 18.57 -10.21
N LEU A 310 -8.29 17.29 -9.87
CA LEU A 310 -7.29 16.23 -9.82
C LEU A 310 -7.27 15.35 -11.07
N ALA A 311 -8.17 15.59 -12.03
CA ALA A 311 -8.40 14.69 -13.15
C ALA A 311 -7.16 14.55 -14.04
N LEU A 312 -6.89 13.34 -14.51
CA LEU A 312 -5.85 13.09 -15.51
C LEU A 312 -6.13 13.91 -16.78
N PRO A 313 -5.09 14.36 -17.50
CA PRO A 313 -5.27 15.09 -18.76
C PRO A 313 -6.11 14.28 -19.74
N GLY A 314 -7.20 14.87 -20.25
CA GLY A 314 -8.13 14.19 -21.17
C GLY A 314 -9.10 13.20 -20.50
N SER A 315 -9.09 13.09 -19.17
CA SER A 315 -10.00 12.22 -18.44
C SER A 315 -11.47 12.61 -18.63
N ARG A 316 -12.33 11.60 -18.66
CA ARG A 316 -13.78 11.74 -18.76
C ARG A 316 -14.47 11.87 -17.39
N TRP A 317 -13.74 12.25 -16.33
CA TRP A 317 -14.24 12.34 -14.95
C TRP A 317 -15.61 13.02 -14.82
N ALA A 318 -15.75 14.28 -15.26
CA ALA A 318 -17.02 15.00 -15.16
C ALA A 318 -18.14 14.39 -16.02
N GLU A 319 -17.80 13.86 -17.20
CA GLU A 319 -18.79 13.20 -18.07
C GLU A 319 -19.34 11.94 -17.41
N VAL A 320 -18.45 11.11 -16.86
CA VAL A 320 -18.83 9.87 -16.17
C VAL A 320 -19.58 10.18 -14.88
N ALA A 321 -19.15 11.18 -14.10
CA ALA A 321 -19.88 11.63 -12.90
C ALA A 321 -21.33 12.01 -13.24
N ARG A 322 -21.54 12.71 -14.35
CA ARG A 322 -22.87 13.06 -14.83
C ARG A 322 -23.65 11.84 -15.34
N ASP A 323 -23.06 11.08 -16.26
CA ASP A 323 -23.78 10.09 -17.06
C ASP A 323 -23.96 8.75 -16.32
N VAL A 324 -23.09 8.44 -15.35
CA VAL A 324 -23.10 7.20 -14.58
C VAL A 324 -23.51 7.45 -13.12
N TYR A 325 -23.01 8.51 -12.50
CA TYR A 325 -23.27 8.80 -11.08
C TYR A 325 -24.46 9.74 -10.87
N GLY A 326 -24.98 10.37 -11.94
CA GLY A 326 -26.15 11.25 -11.89
C GLY A 326 -25.88 12.59 -11.18
N VAL A 327 -24.61 13.02 -11.11
CA VAL A 327 -24.20 14.24 -10.43
C VAL A 327 -23.85 15.32 -11.46
N HIS A 328 -24.57 16.43 -11.41
CA HIS A 328 -24.46 17.56 -12.36
C HIS A 328 -23.62 18.71 -11.81
#